data_AF-A0A4X1SE54-F1
#
_entry.id   AF-A0A4X1SE54-F1
#
_cell.length_a   1.000
_cell.length_b   1.000
_cell.length_c   1.000
_cell.angle_alpha   90.00
_cell.angle_beta   90.00
_cell.angle_gamma   90.00
#
_symmetry.space_group_name_H-M   'P 1'
#
loop_
_entity.id
_entity.type
_entity.pdbx_description
1 polymer ?
#
loop_
_entity_poly.entity_id
_entity_poly.type
_entity_poly.pdbx_seq_one_letter_code
_entity_poly.pdbx_strand_id
1 'polypeptide(L)'
;MAAANLRAELDSLLLQLLGDLEELETKRAALNARVEEGWLSLSKARYAMGAKSVGPLQYASRMEPQVCVCTSEAQDGLQKFWLVRAGARTPEEVGPRESALRKRKGPTKTAEPEPSPAPQDPLNWFGILVPHSLRQAQASFREGLQLAADMASLQIRIDWGRNQLRGLQEKLKQLEPGAA
;
A
#
# COMPACT_ATOMS: atom_id res chain seq x y z
N MET A 1 -10.14 -25.79 -35.22
CA MET A 1 -9.38 -24.53 -35.06
C MET A 1 -9.75 -23.79 -33.77
N ALA A 2 -11.03 -23.56 -33.47
CA ALA A 2 -11.45 -22.89 -32.22
C ALA A 2 -10.97 -23.57 -30.92
N ALA A 3 -11.09 -24.90 -30.80
CA ALA A 3 -10.62 -25.64 -29.63
C ALA A 3 -9.09 -25.56 -29.43
N ALA A 4 -8.32 -25.55 -30.53
CA ALA A 4 -6.87 -25.40 -30.47
C ALA A 4 -6.44 -24.02 -29.97
N ASN A 5 -7.14 -22.96 -30.40
CA ASN A 5 -6.91 -21.60 -29.92
C ASN A 5 -7.22 -21.47 -28.42
N LEU A 6 -8.32 -22.07 -27.94
CA LEU A 6 -8.67 -22.09 -26.52
C LEU A 6 -7.64 -22.83 -25.66
N ARG A 7 -7.08 -23.94 -26.16
CA ARG A 7 -6.00 -24.66 -25.48
C ARG A 7 -4.74 -23.82 -25.36
N ALA A 8 -4.35 -23.14 -26.45
CA ALA A 8 -3.19 -22.23 -26.42
C ALA A 8 -3.41 -21.05 -25.45
N GLU A 9 -4.63 -20.50 -25.40
CA GLU A 9 -5.01 -19.44 -24.45
C GLU A 9 -4.93 -19.95 -23.00
N LEU A 10 -5.46 -21.15 -22.71
CA LEU A 10 -5.36 -21.80 -21.41
C LEU A 10 -3.91 -22.00 -20.97
N ASP A 11 -3.05 -22.51 -21.86
CA ASP A 11 -1.64 -22.73 -21.57
C ASP A 11 -0.94 -21.40 -21.25
N SER A 12 -1.20 -20.35 -22.04
CA SER A 12 -0.63 -19.02 -21.81
C SER A 12 -1.06 -18.44 -20.46
N LEU A 13 -2.33 -18.57 -20.10
CA LEU A 13 -2.87 -18.09 -18.83
C LEU A 13 -2.33 -18.89 -17.64
N LEU A 14 -2.14 -20.20 -17.80
CA LEU A 14 -1.55 -21.06 -16.78
C LEU A 14 -0.10 -20.66 -16.52
N LEU A 15 0.69 -20.42 -17.56
CA LEU A 15 2.07 -19.93 -17.42
C LEU A 15 2.12 -18.57 -16.72
N GLN A 16 1.23 -17.64 -17.08
CA GLN A 16 1.12 -16.35 -16.39
C GLN A 16 0.79 -16.53 -14.90
N LEU A 17 -0.17 -17.40 -14.58
CA LEU A 17 -0.57 -17.66 -13.20
C LEU A 17 0.56 -18.28 -12.37
N LEU A 18 1.34 -19.19 -12.96
CA LEU A 18 2.52 -19.77 -12.30
C LEU A 18 3.58 -18.70 -12.02
N GLY A 19 3.82 -17.79 -12.98
CA GLY A 19 4.72 -16.66 -12.80
C GLY A 19 4.25 -15.69 -11.71
N ASP A 20 2.97 -15.34 -11.70
CA ASP A 20 2.39 -14.49 -10.66
C ASP A 20 2.48 -15.15 -9.26
N LEU A 21 2.27 -16.47 -9.17
CA LEU A 21 2.43 -17.22 -7.91
C LEU A 21 3.88 -17.23 -7.42
N GLU A 22 4.85 -17.40 -8.33
CA GLU A 22 6.27 -17.31 -8.00
C GLU A 22 6.64 -15.90 -7.51
N GLU A 23 6.16 -14.85 -8.20
CA GLU A 23 6.34 -13.47 -7.76
C GLU A 23 5.70 -13.23 -6.37
N LEU A 24 4.55 -13.85 -6.08
CA LEU A 24 3.91 -13.73 -4.78
C LEU A 24 4.75 -14.38 -3.68
N GLU A 25 5.29 -15.56 -3.92
CA GLU A 25 6.14 -16.26 -2.94
C GLU A 25 7.46 -15.51 -2.67
N THR A 26 8.09 -14.97 -3.72
CA THR A 26 9.29 -14.14 -3.54
C THR A 26 9.00 -12.87 -2.73
N LYS A 27 7.89 -12.18 -3.01
CA LYS A 27 7.47 -11.01 -2.22
C LYS A 27 7.09 -11.38 -0.78
N ARG A 28 6.46 -12.54 -0.54
CA ARG A 28 6.17 -13.05 0.82
C ARG A 28 7.46 -13.26 1.61
N ALA A 29 8.46 -13.90 1.01
CA ALA A 29 9.76 -14.12 1.66
C ALA A 29 10.45 -12.78 2.00
N ALA A 30 10.44 -11.83 1.05
CA ALA A 30 10.99 -10.49 1.28
C ALA A 30 10.23 -9.73 2.39
N LEU A 31 8.91 -9.83 2.42
CA LEU A 31 8.08 -9.20 3.45
C LEU A 31 8.42 -9.75 4.83
N ASN A 32 8.50 -11.08 4.96
CA ASN A 32 8.85 -11.73 6.23
C ASN A 32 10.23 -11.28 6.71
N ALA A 33 11.23 -11.26 5.84
CA ALA A 33 12.56 -10.78 6.17
C ALA A 33 12.55 -9.33 6.68
N ARG A 34 11.80 -8.43 6.03
CA ARG A 34 11.66 -7.03 6.46
C ARG A 34 10.93 -6.88 7.78
N VAL A 35 9.88 -7.66 8.01
CA VAL A 35 9.13 -7.64 9.27
C VAL A 35 10.00 -8.15 10.42
N GLU A 36 10.74 -9.24 10.22
CA GLU A 36 11.68 -9.78 11.20
C GLU A 36 12.79 -8.77 11.54
N GLU A 37 13.41 -8.16 10.52
CA GLU A 37 14.42 -7.11 10.68
C GLU A 37 13.85 -5.90 11.45
N GLY A 38 12.63 -5.49 11.11
CA GLY A 38 11.92 -4.39 11.76
C GLY A 38 11.68 -4.65 13.25
N TRP A 39 11.17 -5.83 13.61
CA TRP A 39 10.95 -6.21 15.00
C TRP A 39 12.24 -6.38 15.79
N LEU A 40 13.27 -6.96 15.18
CA LEU A 40 14.60 -7.08 15.81
C LEU A 40 15.23 -5.71 16.07
N SER A 41 15.13 -4.80 15.12
CA SER A 41 15.67 -3.43 15.27
C SER A 41 14.87 -2.64 16.30
N LEU A 42 13.56 -2.82 16.34
CA LEU A 42 12.69 -2.22 17.36
C LEU A 42 13.02 -2.73 18.76
N SER A 43 13.27 -4.04 18.93
CA SER A 43 13.64 -4.60 20.22
C SER A 43 14.99 -4.06 20.72
N LYS A 44 15.98 -3.92 19.82
CA LYS A 44 17.26 -3.25 20.12
C LYS A 44 17.06 -1.79 20.56
N ALA A 45 16.19 -1.05 19.89
CA ALA A 45 15.85 0.32 20.30
C ALA A 45 15.21 0.38 21.69
N ARG A 46 14.26 -0.51 21.98
CA ARG A 46 13.61 -0.64 23.30
C ARG A 46 14.59 -1.00 24.41
N TYR A 47 15.58 -1.86 24.11
CA TYR A 47 16.63 -2.21 25.04
C TYR A 47 17.53 -1.00 25.34
N ALA A 48 18.00 -0.29 24.32
CA ALA A 48 18.89 0.85 24.47
C ALA A 48 18.24 2.06 25.14
N MET A 49 16.98 2.38 24.79
CA MET A 49 16.27 3.57 25.29
C MET A 49 15.47 3.31 26.57
N GLY A 50 15.27 2.04 26.93
CA GLY A 50 14.35 1.62 27.98
C GLY A 50 12.93 1.39 27.47
N ALA A 51 12.28 0.36 28.03
CA ALA A 51 11.00 -0.15 27.55
C ALA A 51 9.82 0.85 27.61
N LYS A 52 9.92 1.89 28.46
CA LYS A 52 8.92 2.96 28.62
C LYS A 52 9.07 4.11 27.61
N SER A 53 10.26 4.23 27.03
CA SER A 53 10.65 5.32 26.13
C SER A 53 10.28 5.05 24.67
N VAL A 54 9.97 3.79 24.33
CA VAL A 54 9.52 3.39 22.99
C VAL A 54 8.23 2.60 23.16
N GLY A 55 7.11 3.29 22.99
CA GLY A 55 5.78 2.70 23.13
C GLY A 55 4.66 3.74 22.93
N PRO A 56 3.39 3.30 23.03
CA PRO A 56 2.22 4.12 22.69
C PRO A 56 2.06 5.40 23.51
N LEU A 57 2.59 5.40 24.74
CA LEU A 57 2.55 6.58 25.62
C LEU A 57 3.33 7.78 25.08
N GLN A 58 4.25 7.56 24.14
CA GLN A 58 5.08 8.62 23.54
C GLN A 58 4.44 9.23 22.30
N TYR A 59 3.35 8.67 21.76
CA TYR A 59 2.74 9.18 20.54
C TYR A 59 2.23 10.60 20.74
N ALA A 60 2.38 11.46 19.72
CA ALA A 60 1.86 12.82 19.78
C ALA A 60 0.33 12.83 19.85
N SER A 61 -0.25 13.84 20.52
CA SER A 61 -1.71 14.01 20.61
C SER A 61 -2.38 14.16 19.23
N ARG A 62 -1.63 14.64 18.23
CA ARG A 62 -2.02 14.68 16.83
C ARG A 62 -1.09 13.79 16.03
N MET A 63 -1.50 12.54 15.83
CA MET A 63 -0.82 11.58 14.95
C MET A 63 -1.44 11.65 13.56
N GLU A 64 -0.62 11.97 12.56
CA GLU A 64 -1.03 12.00 11.15
C GLU A 64 -0.41 10.83 10.38
N PRO A 65 -1.15 10.19 9.46
CA PRO A 65 -0.59 9.13 8.64
C PRO A 65 0.47 9.73 7.71
N GLN A 66 1.64 9.10 7.62
CA GLN A 66 2.67 9.51 6.65
C GLN A 66 2.47 8.87 5.28
N VAL A 67 1.73 7.78 5.25
CA VAL A 67 1.54 6.94 4.07
C VAL A 67 0.07 6.54 3.99
N CYS A 68 -0.48 6.59 2.79
CA CYS A 68 -1.84 6.16 2.46
C CYS A 68 -1.78 5.10 1.37
N VAL A 69 -2.72 4.16 1.42
CA VAL A 69 -2.93 3.19 0.33
C VAL A 69 -3.96 3.76 -0.63
N CYS A 70 -3.69 3.60 -1.92
CA CYS A 70 -4.50 4.11 -3.01
C CYS A 70 -4.90 2.96 -3.91
N THR A 71 -6.07 3.08 -4.53
CA THR A 71 -6.57 2.13 -5.53
C THR A 71 -6.81 2.86 -6.85
N SER A 72 -6.48 2.19 -7.96
CA SER A 72 -6.82 2.56 -9.33
C SER A 72 -7.15 1.29 -10.06
N GLU A 73 -8.03 1.42 -11.03
CA GLU A 73 -8.22 0.42 -12.04
C GLU A 73 -7.00 0.44 -12.97
N ALA A 74 -6.41 -0.72 -13.21
CA ALA A 74 -5.38 -0.95 -14.20
C ALA A 74 -6.03 -1.04 -15.60
N GLN A 75 -5.20 -1.05 -16.64
CA GLN A 75 -5.66 -1.17 -18.04
C GLN A 75 -6.52 -2.43 -18.27
N ASP A 76 -6.30 -3.47 -17.49
CA ASP A 76 -7.02 -4.75 -17.53
C ASP A 76 -8.33 -4.75 -16.71
N GLY A 77 -8.74 -3.60 -16.16
CA GLY A 77 -9.91 -3.45 -15.26
C GLY A 77 -9.66 -3.96 -13.84
N LEU A 78 -8.45 -4.41 -13.53
CA LEU A 78 -8.07 -4.91 -12.21
C LEU A 78 -7.69 -3.80 -11.26
N GLN A 79 -8.17 -3.87 -10.02
CA GLN A 79 -7.75 -2.95 -8.98
C GLN A 79 -6.27 -3.19 -8.64
N LYS A 80 -5.48 -2.13 -8.71
CA LYS A 80 -4.10 -2.10 -8.26
C LYS A 80 -4.00 -1.23 -7.02
N PHE A 81 -3.25 -1.69 -6.03
CA PHE A 81 -2.88 -0.93 -4.85
C PHE A 81 -1.49 -0.33 -5.00
N TRP A 82 -1.28 0.86 -4.44
CA TRP A 82 0.06 1.40 -4.22
C TRP A 82 0.06 2.37 -3.04
N LEU A 83 1.25 2.57 -2.48
CA LEU A 83 1.48 3.52 -1.39
C LEU A 83 1.76 4.92 -1.92
N VAL A 84 1.16 5.93 -1.29
CA VAL A 84 1.43 7.35 -1.53
C VAL A 84 1.77 8.02 -0.21
N ARG A 85 2.71 8.97 -0.22
CA ARG A 85 3.02 9.81 0.94
C ARG A 85 1.87 10.78 1.18
N ALA A 86 1.35 10.86 2.41
CA ALA A 86 0.14 11.63 2.72
C ALA A 86 0.23 13.12 2.32
N GLY A 87 1.40 13.75 2.44
CA GLY A 87 1.62 15.15 2.03
C GLY A 87 1.65 15.40 0.51
N ALA A 88 1.61 14.36 -0.33
CA ALA A 88 1.53 14.49 -1.79
C ALA A 88 0.08 14.57 -2.31
N ARG A 89 -0.91 14.40 -1.42
CA ARG A 89 -2.32 14.57 -1.75
C ARG A 89 -2.80 15.88 -1.13
N THR A 90 -2.85 16.95 -1.91
CA THR A 90 -3.88 17.97 -1.66
C THR A 90 -5.22 17.29 -1.98
N PRO A 91 -6.12 17.08 -1.02
CA PRO A 91 -7.47 16.63 -1.35
C PRO A 91 -8.07 17.72 -2.22
N GLU A 92 -8.51 17.37 -3.44
CA GLU A 92 -9.35 18.25 -4.23
C GLU A 92 -10.54 18.68 -3.36
N GLU A 93 -10.65 19.99 -3.23
CA GLU A 93 -11.63 20.72 -2.45
C GLU A 93 -13.01 20.52 -3.08
N VAL A 94 -13.71 19.42 -2.73
CA VAL A 94 -15.10 19.19 -3.12
C VAL A 94 -16.00 19.42 -1.92
N GLY A 95 -16.39 20.69 -1.74
CA GLY A 95 -17.40 21.14 -0.79
C GLY A 95 -17.92 22.53 -1.19
N PRO A 96 -19.24 22.75 -1.30
CA PRO A 96 -19.79 24.01 -1.82
C PRO A 96 -19.36 25.22 -0.98
N ARG A 97 -18.80 26.23 -1.65
CA ARG A 97 -18.62 27.57 -1.09
C ARG A 97 -20.00 28.18 -0.84
N GLU A 98 -20.42 28.22 0.41
CA GLU A 98 -21.53 29.10 0.81
C GLU A 98 -21.02 30.39 1.47
N SER A 99 -21.70 31.45 1.06
CA SER A 99 -21.36 32.85 1.21
C SER A 99 -22.00 33.51 2.43
N ALA A 100 -21.27 34.48 3.02
CA ALA A 100 -21.75 35.60 3.85
C ALA A 100 -22.25 35.22 5.27
N LEU A 101 -21.99 35.95 6.37
CA LEU A 101 -21.88 37.39 6.67
C LEU A 101 -20.99 37.51 7.94
N ARG A 102 -20.06 38.45 8.13
CA ARG A 102 -20.29 39.88 8.43
C ARG A 102 -18.95 40.63 8.27
N LYS A 103 -18.94 41.66 7.41
CA LYS A 103 -17.84 42.63 7.31
C LYS A 103 -17.87 43.61 8.48
N ARG A 104 -16.76 43.76 9.21
CA ARG A 104 -16.38 45.02 9.86
C ARG A 104 -15.07 45.51 9.23
N LYS A 105 -15.04 46.78 8.84
CA LYS A 105 -13.96 47.47 8.13
C LYS A 105 -12.71 47.62 9.02
N GLY A 106 -11.56 47.18 8.52
CA GLY A 106 -10.21 47.53 8.99
C GLY A 106 -9.21 47.19 7.87
N PRO A 107 -8.18 48.01 7.61
CA PRO A 107 -7.42 47.95 6.37
C PRO A 107 -6.35 46.85 6.38
N THR A 108 -6.37 46.00 5.35
CA THR A 108 -5.24 45.36 4.66
C THR A 108 -3.99 45.00 5.49
N LYS A 109 -3.93 43.72 5.89
CA LYS A 109 -2.75 42.87 5.68
C LYS A 109 -3.24 41.57 5.07
N THR A 110 -2.87 41.33 3.81
CA THR A 110 -3.08 40.06 3.11
C THR A 110 -2.30 38.99 3.87
N ALA A 111 -3.00 38.20 4.69
CA ALA A 111 -2.44 36.97 5.22
C ALA A 111 -2.54 35.94 4.11
N GLU A 112 -1.42 35.66 3.46
CA GLU A 112 -1.25 34.43 2.70
C GLU A 112 -1.56 33.25 3.65
N PRO A 113 -2.27 32.21 3.18
CA PRO A 113 -2.41 30.99 3.96
C PRO A 113 -1.01 30.40 4.18
N GLU A 114 -0.57 30.39 5.43
CA GLU A 114 0.64 29.72 5.89
C GLU A 114 0.71 28.31 5.26
N PRO A 115 1.83 27.93 4.61
CA PRO A 115 1.99 26.57 4.14
C PRO A 115 1.86 25.63 5.34
N SER A 116 1.00 24.64 5.24
CA SER A 116 0.84 23.62 6.28
C SER A 116 2.22 23.06 6.66
N PRO A 117 2.54 22.98 7.96
CA PRO A 117 3.87 22.57 8.40
C PRO A 117 4.21 21.19 7.81
N ALA A 118 5.43 21.03 7.33
CA ALA A 118 5.92 19.77 6.80
C ALA A 118 5.61 18.62 7.79
N PRO A 119 5.23 17.42 7.30
CA PRO A 119 4.89 16.30 8.17
C PRO A 119 6.04 16.02 9.14
N GLN A 120 5.80 16.17 10.44
CA GLN A 120 6.82 15.91 11.45
C GLN A 120 7.24 14.44 11.41
N ASP A 121 8.53 14.16 11.55
CA ASP A 121 9.03 12.79 11.62
C ASP A 121 8.57 12.15 12.95
N PRO A 122 7.74 11.08 12.91
CA PRO A 122 7.21 10.42 14.09
C PRO A 122 8.30 9.78 14.94
N LEU A 123 9.52 9.60 14.41
CA LEU A 123 10.64 9.18 15.22
C LEU A 123 10.97 10.18 16.35
N ASN A 124 10.71 11.47 16.14
CA ASN A 124 10.98 12.50 17.13
C ASN A 124 10.05 12.42 18.36
N TRP A 125 8.96 11.66 18.28
CA TRP A 125 8.11 11.37 19.43
C TRP A 125 8.84 10.59 20.52
N PHE A 126 9.91 9.87 20.17
CA PHE A 126 10.70 9.07 21.10
C PHE A 126 11.94 9.82 21.64
N GLY A 127 11.99 11.14 21.45
CA GLY A 127 13.05 12.01 21.96
C GLY A 127 13.94 12.60 20.86
N ILE A 128 14.80 13.53 21.26
CA ILE A 128 15.66 14.30 20.34
C ILE A 128 16.77 13.42 19.74
N LEU A 129 17.26 12.45 20.52
CA LEU A 129 18.31 11.50 20.10
C LEU A 129 17.69 10.16 19.74
N VAL A 130 17.23 10.04 18.49
CA VAL A 130 16.69 8.79 17.97
C VAL A 130 17.84 7.83 17.61
N PRO A 131 17.90 6.62 18.22
CA PRO A 131 18.96 5.66 17.95
C PRO A 131 18.82 5.08 16.54
N HIS A 132 19.96 4.65 15.98
CA HIS A 132 20.03 4.08 14.64
C HIS A 132 19.06 2.88 14.45
N SER A 133 18.95 2.02 15.47
CA SER A 133 18.05 0.86 15.45
C SER A 133 16.58 1.23 15.31
N LEU A 134 16.13 2.36 15.85
CA LEU A 134 14.74 2.80 15.69
C LEU A 134 14.48 3.33 14.27
N ARG A 135 15.48 3.99 13.66
CA ARG A 135 15.41 4.41 12.26
C ARG A 135 15.38 3.20 11.33
N GLN A 136 16.21 2.18 11.61
CA GLN A 136 16.22 0.93 10.87
C GLN A 136 14.87 0.21 10.98
N ALA A 137 14.30 0.14 12.18
CA ALA A 137 12.96 -0.44 12.37
C ALA A 137 11.90 0.27 11.50
N GLN A 138 11.89 1.61 11.51
CA GLN A 138 10.97 2.41 10.69
C GLN A 138 11.18 2.13 9.19
N ALA A 139 12.43 2.05 8.73
CA ALA A 139 12.74 1.76 7.33
C ALA A 139 12.24 0.37 6.93
N SER A 140 12.56 -0.67 7.71
CA SER A 140 12.12 -2.05 7.44
C SER A 140 10.60 -2.17 7.41
N PHE A 141 9.87 -1.53 8.33
CA PHE A 141 8.41 -1.54 8.30
C PHE A 141 7.81 -0.75 7.12
N ARG A 142 8.43 0.35 6.69
CA ARG A 142 7.99 1.10 5.50
C ARG A 142 8.14 0.26 4.22
N GLU A 143 9.26 -0.43 4.07
CA GLU A 143 9.48 -1.35 2.94
C GLU A 143 8.52 -2.54 3.01
N GLY A 144 8.29 -3.09 4.20
CA GLY A 144 7.28 -4.13 4.42
C GLY A 144 5.87 -3.69 3.99
N LEU A 145 5.48 -2.45 4.28
CA LEU A 145 4.18 -1.92 3.86
C LEU A 145 4.07 -1.77 2.33
N GLN A 146 5.17 -1.43 1.65
CA GLN A 146 5.21 -1.41 0.18
C GLN A 146 5.03 -2.81 -0.40
N LEU A 147 5.78 -3.79 0.11
CA LEU A 147 5.65 -5.19 -0.29
C LEU A 147 4.24 -5.72 -0.07
N ALA A 148 3.59 -5.36 1.04
CA ALA A 148 2.22 -5.77 1.33
C ALA A 148 1.21 -5.23 0.29
N ALA A 149 1.35 -3.98 -0.16
CA ALA A 149 0.47 -3.42 -1.20
C ALA A 149 0.72 -4.05 -2.58
N ASP A 150 1.97 -4.31 -2.92
CA ASP A 150 2.32 -5.05 -4.13
C ASP A 150 1.71 -6.46 -4.11
N MET A 151 1.86 -7.18 -3.00
CA MET A 151 1.28 -8.51 -2.81
C MET A 151 -0.24 -8.50 -2.91
N ALA A 152 -0.91 -7.51 -2.33
CA ALA A 152 -2.37 -7.38 -2.44
C ALA A 152 -2.81 -7.19 -3.90
N SER A 153 -2.07 -6.38 -4.68
CA SER A 153 -2.33 -6.19 -6.10
C SER A 153 -2.12 -7.49 -6.90
N LEU A 154 -1.06 -8.22 -6.56
CA LEU A 154 -0.74 -9.49 -7.20
C LEU A 154 -1.76 -10.57 -6.87
N GLN A 155 -2.25 -10.62 -5.63
CA GLN A 155 -3.34 -11.51 -5.22
C GLN A 155 -4.62 -11.26 -6.01
N ILE A 156 -4.99 -10.00 -6.25
CA ILE A 156 -6.12 -9.65 -7.13
C ILE A 156 -5.92 -10.21 -8.53
N ARG A 157 -4.72 -10.07 -9.11
CA ARG A 157 -4.40 -10.60 -10.44
C ARG A 157 -4.50 -12.13 -10.47
N ILE A 158 -3.95 -12.81 -9.48
CA ILE A 158 -3.99 -14.27 -9.35
C ILE A 158 -5.43 -14.77 -9.27
N ASP A 159 -6.27 -14.14 -8.44
CA ASP A 159 -7.67 -14.52 -8.31
C ASP A 159 -8.46 -14.27 -9.59
N TRP A 160 -8.19 -13.17 -10.29
CA TRP A 160 -8.75 -12.94 -11.62
C TRP A 160 -8.30 -14.00 -12.63
N GLY A 161 -7.00 -14.31 -12.69
CA GLY A 161 -6.45 -15.32 -13.60
C GLY A 161 -7.04 -16.70 -13.34
N ARG A 162 -7.23 -17.08 -12.06
CA ARG A 162 -7.94 -18.32 -11.67
C ARG A 162 -9.37 -18.36 -12.17
N ASN A 163 -10.08 -17.24 -12.11
CA ASN A 163 -11.46 -17.16 -12.62
C ASN A 163 -11.52 -17.27 -14.15
N GLN A 164 -10.60 -16.61 -14.87
CA GLN A 164 -10.50 -16.75 -16.33
C GLN A 164 -10.18 -18.19 -16.74
N LEU A 165 -9.23 -18.83 -16.05
CA LEU A 165 -8.82 -20.20 -16.34
C LEU A 165 -9.98 -21.18 -16.17
N ARG A 166 -10.75 -21.04 -15.08
CA ARG A 166 -11.97 -21.83 -14.86
C ARG A 166 -12.99 -21.63 -15.99
N GLY A 167 -13.25 -20.38 -16.37
CA GLY A 167 -14.20 -20.07 -17.45
C GLY A 167 -13.79 -20.64 -18.80
N LEU A 168 -12.49 -20.59 -19.15
CA LEU A 168 -11.98 -21.19 -20.38
C LEU A 168 -12.04 -22.73 -20.34
N GLN A 169 -11.75 -23.35 -19.19
CA GLN A 169 -11.87 -24.80 -19.02
C GLN A 169 -13.32 -25.29 -19.20
N GLU A 170 -14.29 -24.53 -18.68
CA GLU A 170 -15.71 -24.85 -18.87
C GLU A 170 -16.14 -24.74 -20.33
N LYS A 171 -15.71 -23.68 -21.03
CA LYS A 171 -15.96 -23.52 -22.48
C LYS A 171 -15.34 -24.66 -23.29
N LEU A 172 -14.13 -25.08 -22.95
CA LEU A 172 -13.47 -26.19 -23.61
C LEU A 172 -14.21 -27.52 -23.40
N LYS A 173 -14.68 -27.80 -22.17
CA LYS A 173 -15.52 -28.97 -21.87
C LYS A 173 -16.81 -29.01 -22.69
N GLN A 174 -17.45 -27.86 -22.91
CA GLN A 174 -18.67 -27.77 -23.72
C GLN A 174 -18.43 -28.05 -25.21
N LEU A 175 -17.21 -27.80 -25.69
CA LEU A 175 -16.81 -28.05 -27.09
C LEU A 175 -16.33 -29.49 -27.33
N GLU A 176 -16.00 -30.23 -26.27
CA GLU A 176 -15.52 -31.61 -26.32
C GLU A 176 -16.41 -32.60 -25.52
N PRO A 177 -17.73 -32.67 -25.76
CA PRO A 177 -18.62 -33.55 -24.99
C PRO A 177 -18.44 -35.05 -25.27
N GLY A 178 -17.56 -35.45 -26.20
CA GLY A 178 -17.49 -36.81 -26.75
C GLY A 178 -16.18 -37.58 -26.52
N ALA A 179 -15.28 -37.13 -25.64
CA ALA A 179 -14.10 -37.89 -25.25
C ALA A 179 -14.36 -38.68 -23.95
N ALA A 180 -15.27 -39.64 -24.03
CA ALA A 180 -15.50 -40.67 -23.01
C ALA A 180 -15.34 -42.05 -23.65
#